data_AF-A0A832TF72-F1
#
_entry.id   AF-A0A832TF72-F1
#
_cell.length_a   1.000
_cell.length_b   1.000
_cell.length_c   1.000
_cell.angle_alpha   90.00
_cell.angle_beta   90.00
_cell.angle_gamma   90.00
#
_symmetry.space_group_name_H-M   'P 1'
#
loop_
_entity.id
_entity.type
_entity.pdbx_description
1 polymer ?
#
loop_
_entity_poly.entity_id
_entity_poly.type
_entity_poly.pdbx_seq_one_letter_code
_entity_poly.pdbx_strand_id
1 'polypeptide(L)'
;MKTITVKVPDELYNRMRRHKEINWSEIIRNAIKAELDKIENVSTGSEIIERLKKLGVEEKDLIVEPPQGEEEFQKELKRKSMIQMF
;
A
#
# COMPACT_ATOMS: atom_id res chain seq x y z
N MET A 1 -21.35 -13.91 5.66
CA MET A 1 -20.81 -13.64 4.31
C MET A 1 -21.75 -12.68 3.58
N LYS A 2 -21.23 -11.86 2.67
CA LYS A 2 -22.01 -10.99 1.77
C LYS A 2 -21.76 -11.44 0.33
N THR A 3 -22.76 -11.28 -0.54
CA THR A 3 -22.64 -11.63 -1.96
C THR A 3 -22.31 -10.37 -2.75
N ILE A 4 -21.33 -10.49 -3.63
CA ILE A 4 -20.98 -9.44 -4.60
C ILE A 4 -21.22 -9.99 -6.01
N THR A 5 -21.70 -9.14 -6.91
CA THR A 5 -21.83 -9.47 -8.34
C THR A 5 -20.78 -8.69 -9.10
N VAL A 6 -19.92 -9.40 -9.83
CA VAL A 6 -18.82 -8.80 -10.59
C VAL A 6 -19.05 -9.04 -12.07
N LYS A 7 -18.88 -8.01 -12.89
CA LYS A 7 -18.89 -8.15 -14.34
C LYS A 7 -17.52 -8.65 -14.79
N VAL A 8 -17.51 -9.72 -15.58
CA VAL A 8 -16.29 -10.28 -16.19
C VAL A 8 -16.50 -10.37 -17.71
N PRO A 9 -15.44 -10.21 -18.52
CA PRO A 9 -15.54 -10.44 -19.97
C PRO A 9 -16.02 -11.86 -20.29
N ASP A 10 -16.81 -12.01 -21.36
CA ASP A 10 -17.41 -13.30 -21.74
C ASP A 10 -16.37 -14.39 -21.97
N GLU A 11 -15.23 -14.05 -22.58
CA GLU A 11 -14.13 -14.98 -22.79
C GLU A 11 -13.60 -15.56 -21.47
N LEU A 12 -13.43 -14.70 -20.46
CA LEU A 12 -12.95 -15.09 -19.14
C LEU A 12 -13.97 -15.99 -18.43
N TYR A 13 -15.26 -15.62 -18.49
CA TYR A 13 -16.33 -16.45 -17.94
C TYR A 13 -16.36 -17.84 -18.58
N ASN A 14 -16.23 -17.90 -19.91
CA ASN A 14 -16.20 -19.17 -20.64
C ASN A 14 -15.00 -20.03 -20.26
N ARG A 15 -13.82 -19.43 -20.07
CA ARG A 15 -12.63 -20.12 -19.54
C ARG A 15 -12.87 -20.67 -18.14
N MET A 16 -13.43 -19.87 -17.24
CA MET A 16 -13.75 -20.30 -15.88
C MET A 16 -14.75 -21.46 -15.86
N ARG A 17 -15.80 -21.38 -16.68
CA ARG A 17 -16.87 -22.38 -16.75
C ARG A 17 -16.40 -23.75 -17.26
N ARG A 18 -15.31 -23.81 -18.03
CA ARG A 18 -14.69 -25.07 -18.45
C ARG A 18 -14.04 -25.84 -17.29
N HIS A 19 -13.63 -25.13 -16.24
CA HIS A 19 -13.01 -25.72 -15.05
C HIS A 19 -13.99 -25.69 -13.88
N LYS A 20 -14.89 -26.68 -13.84
CA LYS A 20 -15.94 -26.79 -12.80
C LYS A 20 -15.41 -27.36 -11.48
N GLU A 21 -14.24 -27.99 -11.52
CA GLU A 21 -13.51 -28.50 -10.38
C GLU A 21 -12.97 -27.39 -9.47
N ILE A 22 -12.90 -26.14 -9.96
CA ILE A 22 -12.33 -25.00 -9.24
C ILE A 22 -13.42 -24.26 -8.46
N ASN A 23 -13.17 -24.02 -7.18
CA ASN A 23 -13.98 -23.12 -6.36
C ASN A 23 -13.62 -21.65 -6.65
N TRP A 24 -14.20 -21.10 -7.72
CA TRP A 24 -13.94 -19.72 -8.14
C TRP A 24 -14.24 -18.67 -7.06
N SER A 25 -15.24 -18.91 -6.21
CA SER A 25 -15.56 -18.01 -5.09
C SER A 25 -14.45 -17.95 -4.05
N GLU A 26 -13.68 -19.02 -3.87
CA GLU A 26 -12.52 -19.06 -2.98
C GLU A 26 -11.32 -18.35 -3.59
N ILE A 27 -11.03 -18.62 -4.86
CA ILE A 27 -9.98 -17.93 -5.62
C ILE A 27 -10.20 -16.42 -5.58
N ILE A 28 -11.42 -15.96 -5.88
CA ILE A 28 -11.76 -14.53 -5.90
C ILE A 28 -11.66 -13.91 -4.50
N ARG A 29 -12.12 -14.60 -3.45
CA ARG A 29 -11.98 -14.10 -2.08
C ARG A 29 -10.52 -13.92 -1.68
N ASN A 30 -9.66 -14.88 -2.02
CA ASN A 30 -8.22 -14.80 -1.72
C ASN A 30 -7.55 -13.69 -2.52
N ALA A 31 -7.93 -13.50 -3.78
CA ALA A 31 -7.43 -12.39 -4.60
C ALA A 31 -7.85 -11.02 -4.05
N ILE A 32 -9.12 -10.87 -3.65
CA ILE A 32 -9.60 -9.65 -3.01
C ILE A 32 -8.86 -9.38 -1.70
N LYS A 33 -8.70 -10.41 -0.85
CA LYS A 33 -7.95 -10.27 0.40
C LYS A 33 -6.51 -9.84 0.15
N ALA A 34 -5.81 -10.50 -0.77
CA ALA A 34 -4.42 -10.16 -1.08
C ALA A 34 -4.29 -8.73 -1.63
N GLU A 35 -5.25 -8.26 -2.42
CA GLU A 35 -5.24 -6.89 -2.92
C GLU A 35 -5.56 -5.86 -1.84
N LEU A 36 -6.52 -6.17 -0.95
CA LEU A 36 -6.77 -5.36 0.25
C LEU A 36 -5.54 -5.34 1.14
N ASP A 37 -4.90 -6.48 1.41
CA ASP A 37 -3.68 -6.55 2.19
C ASP A 37 -2.58 -5.68 1.55
N LYS A 38 -2.46 -5.58 0.23
CA LYS A 38 -1.48 -4.67 -0.41
C LYS A 38 -1.84 -3.18 -0.24
N ILE A 39 -3.11 -2.84 -0.38
CA ILE A 39 -3.59 -1.46 -0.30
C ILE A 39 -3.58 -0.98 1.16
N GLU A 40 -3.96 -1.84 2.09
CA GLU A 40 -4.02 -1.58 3.53
C GLU A 40 -2.65 -1.73 4.20
N ASN A 41 -1.76 -2.59 3.69
CA ASN A 41 -0.33 -2.54 3.98
C ASN A 41 0.34 -1.37 3.23
N VAL A 42 -0.23 -0.16 3.36
CA VAL A 42 0.60 1.03 3.50
C VAL A 42 1.49 0.70 4.68
N SER A 43 2.71 0.24 4.38
CA SER A 43 3.59 -0.39 5.34
C SER A 43 3.61 0.47 6.59
N THR A 44 2.99 0.00 7.66
CA THR A 44 2.94 0.78 8.90
C THR A 44 4.39 1.06 9.28
N GLY A 45 4.68 2.20 9.91
CA GLY A 45 6.08 2.54 10.27
C GLY A 45 6.79 1.37 10.95
N SER A 46 6.05 0.59 11.75
CA SER A 46 6.46 -0.69 12.35
C SER A 46 6.88 -1.78 11.36
N GLU A 47 6.15 -2.03 10.27
CA GLU A 47 6.48 -3.05 9.27
C GLU A 47 7.67 -2.64 8.41
N ILE A 48 7.80 -1.34 8.13
CA ILE A 48 8.99 -0.79 7.47
C ILE A 48 10.21 -1.03 8.35
N ILE A 49 10.13 -0.71 9.65
CA ILE A 49 11.21 -0.95 10.62
C ILE A 49 11.55 -2.44 10.71
N GLU A 50 10.56 -3.34 10.75
CA GLU A 50 10.82 -4.79 10.81
C GLU A 50 11.50 -5.30 9.53
N ARG A 51 11.10 -4.77 8.36
CA ARG A 51 11.73 -5.09 7.08
C ARG A 51 13.16 -4.56 7.00
N LEU A 52 13.41 -3.36 7.51
CA LEU A 52 14.75 -2.77 7.59
C LEU A 52 15.67 -3.60 8.50
N LYS A 53 15.18 -4.04 9.66
CA LYS A 53 15.90 -4.96 10.57
C LYS A 53 16.29 -6.27 9.88
N LYS A 54 15.37 -6.86 9.08
CA LYS A 54 15.67 -8.09 8.30
C LYS A 54 16.72 -7.87 7.21
N LEU A 55 16.88 -6.65 6.72
CA LEU A 55 17.90 -6.26 5.75
C LEU A 55 19.22 -5.82 6.41
N GLY A 56 19.32 -5.89 7.75
CA GLY A 56 20.49 -5.48 8.52
C GLY A 56 20.64 -3.97 8.67
N VAL A 57 19.58 -3.21 8.42
CA VAL A 57 19.51 -1.76 8.68
C VAL A 57 18.98 -1.56 10.08
N GLU A 58 19.80 -0.98 10.96
CA GLU A 58 19.42 -0.68 12.33
C GLU A 58 18.73 0.69 12.40
N GLU A 59 17.92 0.93 13.45
CA GLU A 59 17.20 2.22 13.61
C GLU A 59 18.16 3.42 13.66
N LYS A 60 19.39 3.22 14.12
CA LYS A 60 20.46 4.23 14.15
C LYS A 60 20.97 4.65 12.76
N ASP A 61 20.74 3.83 11.75
CA ASP A 61 21.13 4.10 10.36
C ASP A 61 20.04 4.90 9.63
N LEU A 62 18.88 5.09 10.27
CA LEU A 62 17.76 5.86 9.73
C LEU A 62 17.94 7.33 10.10
N ILE A 63 18.22 8.14 9.09
CA ILE A 63 18.23 9.59 9.21
C ILE A 63 16.82 10.07 8.90
N VAL A 64 16.17 10.68 9.89
CA VAL A 64 14.89 11.33 9.68
C VAL A 64 15.14 12.64 8.95
N GLU A 65 14.78 12.69 7.68
CA GLU A 65 14.76 13.92 6.89
C GLU A 65 13.30 14.40 6.74
N PRO A 66 13.03 15.69 7.02
CA PRO A 66 13.97 16.72 7.44
C PRO A 66 14.38 16.60 8.93
N PRO A 67 15.65 16.89 9.30
CA PRO A 67 16.13 16.73 10.68
C PRO A 67 15.44 17.64 11.69
N GLN A 68 14.93 18.79 11.22
CA GLN A 68 14.11 19.72 12.01
C GLN A 68 12.65 19.26 12.22
N GLY A 69 12.26 18.14 11.61
CA GLY A 69 10.88 17.68 11.58
C GLY A 69 10.03 18.40 10.54
N GLU A 70 8.96 17.71 10.12
CA GLU A 70 8.11 18.13 9.01
C GLU A 70 7.45 19.51 9.26
N GLU A 71 6.98 19.78 10.48
CA GLU A 71 6.33 21.06 10.80
C GLU A 71 7.27 22.26 10.66
N GLU A 72 8.51 22.16 11.15
CA GLU A 72 9.47 23.26 11.05
C GLU A 72 9.92 23.47 9.61
N PHE A 73 10.14 22.38 8.87
CA PHE A 73 10.47 22.43 7.45
C PHE A 73 9.37 23.13 6.63
N GLN A 74 8.10 22.79 6.88
CA GLN A 74 6.96 23.43 6.22
C GLN A 74 6.81 24.91 6.60
N LYS A 75 7.07 25.28 7.87
CA LYS A 75 7.10 26.69 8.29
C LYS A 75 8.23 27.45 7.58
N GLU A 76 9.40 26.84 7.45
CA GLU A 76 10.54 27.44 6.77
C GLU A 76 10.29 27.65 5.27
N LEU A 77 9.71 26.66 4.58
CA LEU A 77 9.32 26.76 3.18
C LEU A 77 8.33 27.90 2.95
N LYS A 78 7.30 28.00 3.81
CA LYS A 78 6.34 29.11 3.77
C LYS A 78 7.00 30.47 4.02
N ARG A 79 7.97 30.54 4.92
CA ARG A 79 8.73 31.78 5.20
C ARG A 79 9.60 32.18 4.01
N LYS A 80 10.34 31.23 3.42
CA LYS A 80 11.20 31.49 2.26
C LYS A 80 10.39 31.84 1.01
N SER A 81 9.25 31.19 0.77
CA SER A 81 8.37 31.56 -0.35
C SER A 81 7.80 32.97 -0.22
N MET A 82 7.48 33.39 1.01
CA MET A 82 7.02 34.76 1.30
C MET A 82 8.11 35.80 1.02
N ILE A 83 9.37 35.51 1.36
CA ILE A 83 10.51 36.41 1.11
C ILE A 83 10.83 36.53 -0.39
N GLN A 84 10.63 35.46 -1.16
CA GLN A 84 10.90 35.44 -2.61
C GLN A 84 9.84 36.19 -3.44
N MET A 85 8.68 36.53 -2.85
CA MET A 85 7.59 37.27 -3.51
C MET A 85 7.67 38.80 -3.34
N PHE A 86 8.66 39.32 -2.61
CA PHE A 86 8.95 40.76 -2.47
C PHE A 86 10.24 41.12 -3.22
#